data_AF-A0A971NMG6-F1
#
_entry.id   AF-A0A971NMG6-F1
#
_cell.length_a   1.000
_cell.length_b   1.000
_cell.length_c   1.000
_cell.angle_alpha   90.00
_cell.angle_beta   90.00
_cell.angle_gamma   90.00
#
_symmetry.space_group_name_H-M   'P 1'
#
loop_
_entity.id
_entity.type
_entity.pdbx_description
1 polymer ?
#
loop_
_entity_poly.entity_id
_entity_poly.type
_entity_poly.pdbx_seq_one_letter_code
_entity_poly.pdbx_strand_id
1 'polypeptide(L)' 'MLALWIVIGCLFLTGIGIRFMYRVLGLTPVEATAVFVLIVMLVGINTGPARQIIAQMF' A
#
# COMPACT_ATOMS: atom_id res chain seq x y z
N MET A 1 8.91 15.52 -0.29
CA MET A 1 8.21 15.40 -1.59
C MET A 1 8.60 14.15 -2.38
N LEU A 2 9.87 13.98 -2.79
CA LEU A 2 10.28 12.90 -3.69
C LEU A 2 9.99 11.47 -3.16
N ALA A 3 10.27 11.21 -1.89
CA ALA A 3 9.99 9.91 -1.25
C ALA A 3 8.50 9.54 -1.26
N LEU A 4 7.61 10.53 -1.10
CA LEU A 4 6.15 10.30 -1.08
C LEU A 4 5.64 9.88 -2.47
N TRP A 5 6.15 10.51 -3.52
CA TRP A 5 5.86 10.13 -4.91
C TRP A 5 6.40 8.75 -5.27
N ILE A 6 7.59 8.37 -4.78
CA ILE A 6 8.12 7.02 -4.94
C ILE A 6 7.20 6.00 -4.27
N VAL A 7 6.78 6.25 -3.02
CA VAL A 7 5.87 5.36 -2.29
C VAL A 7 4.53 5.20 -3.02
N ILE A 8 3.94 6.29 -3.51
CA ILE A 8 2.71 6.23 -4.32
C ILE A 8 2.93 5.40 -5.58
N GLY A 9 4.05 5.59 -6.28
CA GLY A 9 4.40 4.80 -7.47
C GLY A 9 4.55 3.31 -7.17
N CYS A 10 5.22 2.96 -6.07
CA CYS A 10 5.35 1.57 -5.60
C CYS A 10 3.98 0.95 -5.28
N LEU A 11 3.12 1.66 -4.55
CA LEU A 11 1.76 1.18 -4.24
C LEU A 11 0.93 0.94 -5.51
N PHE A 12 1.08 1.80 -6.52
CA PHE A 12 0.39 1.64 -7.79
C PHE A 12 0.86 0.37 -8.53
N LEU A 13 2.17 0.15 -8.62
CA LEU A 13 2.75 -1.06 -9.20
C LEU A 13 2.33 -2.33 -8.45
N THR A 14 2.29 -2.28 -7.12
CA THR A 14 1.79 -3.40 -6.29
C THR A 14 0.32 -3.71 -6.58
N GLY A 15 -0.53 -2.69 -6.71
CA GLY A 15 -1.94 -2.87 -7.05
C GLY A 15 -2.14 -3.50 -8.43
N ILE A 16 -1.33 -3.12 -9.41
CA ILE A 16 -1.30 -3.74 -10.74
C ILE A 16 -0.84 -5.21 -10.63
N GLY A 17 0.25 -5.48 -9.93
CA GLY A 17 0.78 -6.82 -9.75
C GLY A 17 -0.24 -7.79 -9.12
N ILE A 18 -0.95 -7.34 -8.08
CA ILE A 18 -1.99 -8.13 -7.43
C ILE A 18 -3.14 -8.44 -8.39
N ARG A 19 -3.56 -7.50 -9.25
CA ARG A 19 -4.62 -7.75 -10.26
C ARG A 19 -4.22 -8.82 -11.28
N PHE A 20 -2.94 -9.01 -11.55
CA PHE A 20 -2.48 -10.06 -12.46
C PHE A 20 -2.22 -11.38 -11.74
N MET A 21 -1.76 -11.33 -10.48
CA MET A 21 -1.34 -12.51 -9.73
C MET A 21 -2.41 -13.12 -8.83
N TYR A 22 -3.53 -12.45 -8.54
CA TYR A 22 -4.50 -12.94 -7.55
C TYR A 22 -4.98 -14.38 -7.80
N ARG A 23 -5.21 -14.74 -9.08
CA ARG A 23 -5.59 -16.12 -9.44
C ARG A 23 -4.46 -17.12 -9.24
N VAL A 24 -3.21 -16.72 -9.51
CA VAL A 24 -2.02 -17.56 -9.32
C VAL A 24 -1.73 -17.76 -7.83
N LEU A 25 -2.04 -16.77 -7.01
CA LEU A 25 -1.94 -16.80 -5.55
C LEU A 25 -3.08 -17.59 -4.88
N GLY A 26 -4.05 -18.10 -5.66
CA GLY A 26 -5.22 -18.81 -5.12
C GLY A 26 -6.21 -17.91 -4.37
N LEU A 27 -6.13 -16.59 -4.57
CA LEU A 27 -6.99 -15.60 -3.91
C LEU A 27 -8.24 -15.34 -4.74
N THR A 28 -9.35 -15.09 -4.06
CA THR A 28 -10.52 -14.47 -4.65
C THR A 28 -10.27 -12.98 -4.97
N PRO A 29 -11.01 -12.38 -5.90
CA PRO A 29 -10.90 -10.95 -6.19
C PRO A 29 -11.08 -10.05 -4.94
N VAL A 30 -11.92 -10.49 -4.00
CA VAL A 30 -12.20 -9.79 -2.75
C VAL A 30 -10.98 -9.86 -1.82
N GLU A 31 -10.40 -11.05 -1.62
CA GLU A 31 -9.21 -11.23 -0.79
C GLU A 31 -8.01 -10.45 -1.33
N ALA A 32 -7.80 -10.45 -2.64
CA ALA A 32 -6.75 -9.67 -3.28
C ALA A 32 -6.91 -8.16 -3.03
N THR A 33 -8.15 -7.67 -3.05
CA THR A 33 -8.46 -6.27 -2.72
C THR A 33 -8.20 -5.99 -1.24
N ALA A 34 -8.61 -6.89 -0.34
CA ALA A 34 -8.37 -6.76 1.09
C ALA A 34 -6.87 -6.72 1.42
N VAL A 35 -6.07 -7.57 0.79
CA VAL A 35 -4.61 -7.58 0.92
C VAL A 35 -4.01 -6.27 0.41
N PHE A 36 -4.46 -5.76 -0.73
CA PHE A 36 -3.98 -4.49 -1.26
C PHE A 36 -4.29 -3.32 -0.31
N VAL A 37 -5.50 -3.26 0.23
CA VAL A 37 -5.90 -2.25 1.22
C VAL A 37 -5.03 -2.34 2.48
N LEU A 38 -4.76 -3.56 2.97
CA LEU A 38 -3.87 -3.78 4.11
C LEU A 38 -2.45 -3.25 3.84
N ILE A 39 -1.88 -3.54 2.67
CA ILE A 39 -0.56 -3.03 2.25
C ILE A 39 -0.55 -1.50 2.24
N VAL A 40 -1.57 -0.87 1.65
CA VAL A 40 -1.68 0.60 1.58
C VAL A 40 -1.76 1.20 2.98
N MET A 41 -2.55 0.62 3.90
CA MET A 41 -2.62 1.12 5.28
C MET A 41 -1.28 1.00 5.99
N LEU A 42 -0.63 -0.16 5.93
CA LEU A 42 0.66 -0.39 6.59
C LEU A 42 1.75 0.54 6.06
N VAL A 43 1.87 0.65 4.74
CA VAL A 43 2.85 1.54 4.11
C VAL A 43 2.51 2.99 4.40
N GLY A 44 1.24 3.39 4.31
CA GLY A 44 0.77 4.75 4.57
C GLY A 44 1.06 5.21 6.00
N ILE A 45 0.87 4.35 7.00
CA ILE A 45 1.22 4.64 8.40
C ILE A 45 2.74 4.79 8.55
N ASN A 46 3.52 3.91 7.91
CA ASN A 46 4.96 3.84 8.11
C ASN A 46 5.78 4.83 7.25
N THR A 47 5.19 5.44 6.23
CA THR A 47 5.89 6.37 5.33
C THR A 47 5.50 7.82 5.61
N GLY A 48 6.51 8.64 5.91
CA GLY A 48 6.52 10.11 5.85
C GLY A 48 5.40 10.86 6.59
N PRO A 49 4.34 11.31 5.89
CA PRO A 49 3.34 12.21 6.45
C PRO A 49 2.62 11.66 7.68
N ALA A 50 2.19 10.40 7.70
CA ALA A 50 1.50 9.85 8.87
C ALA A 50 2.45 9.71 10.07
N ARG A 51 3.68 9.23 9.84
CA ARG A 51 4.71 9.17 10.88
C ARG A 51 5.08 10.55 11.42
N GLN A 52 5.20 11.57 10.56
CA GLN A 52 5.46 12.96 10.99
C GLN A 52 4.27 13.56 11.73
N ILE A 53 3.03 13.30 11.29
CA ILE A 53 1.81 13.73 11.99
C ILE A 53 1.73 13.08 13.37
N ILE A 54 1.95 11.76 13.48
CA ILE A 54 1.97 11.04 14.76
C ILE A 54 3.09 11.59 15.67
N ALA A 55 4.29 11.80 15.13
CA ALA A 55 5.41 12.38 15.87
C ALA A 55 5.22 13.86 16.25
N GLN A 56 4.23 14.55 15.70
CA GLN A 56 3.82 15.90 16.08
C GLN A 56 2.65 15.92 17.08
N MET A 57 1.97 14.78 17.28
CA MET A 57 0.88 14.62 18.25
C MET A 57 1.35 14.20 19.65
N PHE A 58 2.63 13.88 19.81
CA PHE A 58 3.31 13.55 21.06
C PHE A 58 4.60 14.38 21.17
#